data_AF-A0A4Y7SCG4-F1
#
_entry.id   AF-A0A4Y7SCG4-F1
#
_cell.length_a   1.000
_cell.length_b   1.000
_cell.length_c   1.000
_cell.angle_alpha   90.00
_cell.angle_beta   90.00
_cell.angle_gamma   90.00
#
_symmetry.space_group_name_H-M   'P 1'
#
loop_
_entity.id
_entity.type
_entity.pdbx_description
1 polymer ?
#
loop_
_entity_poly.entity_id
_entity_poly.type
_entity_poly.pdbx_seq_one_letter_code
_entity_poly.pdbx_strand_id
1 'polypeptide(L)'
;MDDSFTLSAIPLRPPNPSYHGKNGFDVGFVEQVDSTDKYALNLALDRDRVAQRILETKGRPIPSFEEMQKYVERIETPVTVRESIKELQDEHLEDLKILYDYHAAEYIQDMKDFYVSRDDTVYLEEGERDQQIIAGYQRLEGLHSRYQQSLVTGSSLIDEFTELRHTYLARLLELQQRLQDLEKREAAAMRVQASKFPQSVFELNDSPKEVQQRVAKFLLSGKQGQEKMLDEFGWAWRQTEALMNEYKTNVSPGMVPLPGTTC
;
A
#
# COMPACT_ATOMS: atom_id res chain seq x y z
N MET A 1 21.40 18.41 42.22
CA MET A 1 20.28 17.83 41.47
C MET A 1 20.69 17.95 40.04
N ASP A 2 21.36 16.92 39.54
CA ASP A 2 21.85 16.84 38.16
C ASP A 2 21.42 15.47 37.64
N ASP A 3 20.21 15.39 37.11
CA ASP A 3 19.71 14.21 36.40
C ASP A 3 20.09 14.33 34.92
N SER A 4 21.36 14.04 34.62
CA SER A 4 21.80 13.78 33.26
C SER A 4 21.37 12.37 32.86
N PHE A 5 20.29 12.25 32.10
CA PHE A 5 19.91 11.01 31.43
C PHE A 5 20.93 10.68 30.34
N THR A 6 21.96 9.90 30.68
CA THR A 6 22.77 9.20 29.69
C THR A 6 21.93 8.07 29.11
N LEU A 7 21.61 8.13 27.81
CA LEU A 7 21.14 6.99 27.04
C LEU A 7 22.23 5.91 27.11
N SER A 8 22.12 5.01 28.09
CA SER A 8 22.96 3.83 28.17
C SER A 8 22.73 3.04 26.89
N ALA A 9 23.73 3.01 26.01
CA ALA A 9 23.76 2.15 24.85
C ALA A 9 23.32 0.74 25.29
N ILE A 10 22.16 0.30 24.82
CA ILE A 10 21.68 -1.06 25.06
C ILE A 10 22.74 -1.97 24.45
N PRO A 11 23.46 -2.80 25.24
CA PRO A 11 24.49 -3.66 24.69
C PRO A 11 23.83 -4.65 23.74
N LEU A 12 24.13 -4.50 22.45
CA LEU A 12 23.66 -5.41 21.41
C LEU A 12 24.01 -6.84 21.83
N ARG A 13 23.03 -7.75 21.71
CA ARG A 13 23.23 -9.16 22.09
C ARG A 13 24.39 -9.74 21.29
N PRO A 14 25.42 -10.32 21.93
CA PRO A 14 26.53 -10.91 21.19
C PRO A 14 26.01 -12.07 20.33
N PRO A 15 26.57 -12.27 19.12
CA PRO A 15 26.17 -13.35 18.24
C PRO A 15 26.39 -14.71 18.93
N ASN A 16 25.47 -15.64 18.67
CA ASN A 16 25.56 -16.98 19.25
C ASN A 16 26.85 -17.68 18.72
N PRO A 17 27.71 -18.23 19.59
CA PRO A 17 28.99 -18.82 19.22
C PRO A 17 28.88 -19.95 18.17
N SER A 18 27.71 -20.59 18.02
CA SER A 18 27.47 -21.59 16.97
C SER A 18 27.55 -21.03 15.54
N TYR A 19 27.41 -19.72 15.37
CA TYR A 19 27.45 -19.03 14.07
C TYR A 19 28.77 -18.29 13.82
N HIS A 20 29.76 -18.44 14.70
CA HIS A 20 31.08 -17.85 14.51
C HIS A 20 31.69 -18.26 13.16
N GLY A 21 32.09 -17.30 12.34
CA GLY A 21 32.71 -17.52 11.03
C GLY A 21 31.76 -18.05 9.95
N LYS A 22 30.45 -18.02 10.19
CA LYS A 22 29.41 -18.40 9.22
C LYS A 22 28.51 -17.21 8.91
N ASN A 23 28.08 -17.07 7.65
CA ASN A 23 27.16 -16.02 7.20
C ASN A 23 27.55 -14.58 7.60
N GLY A 24 28.84 -14.25 7.66
CA GLY A 24 29.33 -12.90 7.99
C GLY A 24 29.35 -12.53 9.47
N PHE A 25 29.00 -13.45 10.38
CA PHE A 25 29.13 -13.22 11.83
C PHE A 25 30.55 -13.57 12.29
N ASP A 26 31.46 -12.62 12.15
CA ASP A 26 32.78 -12.65 12.78
C ASP A 26 32.83 -11.67 13.94
N VAL A 27 33.52 -12.03 15.02
CA VAL A 27 33.56 -11.24 16.28
C VAL A 27 34.33 -9.92 16.09
N GLY A 28 34.95 -9.75 14.91
CA GLY A 28 35.76 -8.59 14.54
C GLY A 28 35.32 -7.91 13.24
N PHE A 29 34.06 -8.03 12.79
CA PHE A 29 33.58 -7.19 11.68
C PHE A 29 33.38 -5.75 12.17
N VAL A 30 34.49 -5.06 12.38
CA VAL A 30 34.58 -3.60 12.34
C VAL A 30 35.11 -3.32 10.95
N GLU A 31 34.28 -2.74 10.08
CA GLU A 31 34.79 -2.16 8.84
C GLU A 31 35.81 -1.10 9.26
N GLN A 32 37.10 -1.45 9.20
CA GLN A 32 38.18 -0.53 9.54
C GLN A 32 38.26 0.48 8.42
N VAL A 33 37.46 1.54 8.54
CA VAL A 33 37.54 2.70 7.66
C VAL A 33 38.92 3.33 7.91
N ASP A 34 39.75 3.35 6.87
CA ASP A 34 41.04 4.02 6.93
C ASP A 34 40.79 5.52 7.16
N SER A 35 40.95 5.97 8.41
CA SER A 35 40.69 7.36 8.82
C SER A 35 41.55 8.41 8.07
N THR A 36 42.58 7.95 7.35
CA THR A 36 43.43 8.78 6.50
C THR A 36 42.77 9.14 5.17
N ASP A 37 41.81 8.35 4.69
CA ASP A 37 41.00 8.65 3.51
C ASP A 37 39.72 9.41 3.91
N LYS A 38 39.77 10.73 3.72
CA LYS A 38 38.64 11.62 4.02
C LYS A 38 37.37 11.28 3.25
N TYR A 39 37.49 10.71 2.04
CA TYR A 39 36.33 10.35 1.25
C TYR A 39 35.62 9.12 1.84
N ALA A 40 36.38 8.08 2.17
CA ALA A 40 35.84 6.87 2.79
C ALA A 40 35.20 7.17 4.17
N LEU A 41 35.83 8.04 4.96
CA LEU A 41 35.30 8.47 6.25
C LEU A 41 33.97 9.21 6.12
N ASN A 42 33.87 10.19 5.21
CA ASN A 42 32.64 10.95 5.01
C ASN A 42 31.50 10.05 4.52
N LEU A 43 31.79 9.13 3.58
CA LEU A 43 30.80 8.17 3.09
C LEU A 43 30.28 7.25 4.21
N ALA A 44 31.15 6.81 5.12
CA ALA A 44 30.76 5.99 6.26
C ALA A 44 29.87 6.78 7.24
N LEU A 45 30.20 8.04 7.51
CA LEU A 45 29.38 8.92 8.35
C LEU A 45 28.00 9.18 7.73
N ASP A 46 27.93 9.40 6.42
CA ASP A 46 26.66 9.61 5.71
C ASP A 46 25.79 8.35 5.78
N ARG A 47 26.38 7.17 5.63
CA ARG A 47 25.66 5.89 5.78
C ARG A 47 25.15 5.67 7.20
N ASP A 48 25.96 5.96 8.20
CA ASP A 48 25.56 5.84 9.61
C ASP A 48 24.40 6.79 9.95
N ARG A 49 24.47 8.04 9.47
CA ARG A 49 23.38 9.02 9.60
C ARG A 49 22.09 8.52 8.95
N VAL A 50 22.17 8.01 7.72
CA VAL A 50 21.01 7.43 7.02
C VAL A 50 20.44 6.24 7.80
N ALA A 51 21.29 5.35 8.34
CA ALA A 51 20.86 4.21 9.12
C ALA A 51 20.17 4.62 10.42
N GLN A 52 20.76 5.54 11.19
CA GLN A 52 20.17 6.09 12.41
C GLN A 52 18.82 6.74 12.11
N ARG A 53 18.75 7.56 11.05
CA ARG A 53 17.49 8.16 10.60
C ARG A 53 16.43 7.10 10.31
N ILE A 54 16.76 6.05 9.55
CA ILE A 54 15.80 4.97 9.24
C ILE A 54 15.30 4.31 10.54
N LEU A 55 16.18 4.07 11.51
CA LEU A 55 15.81 3.48 12.79
C LEU A 55 14.90 4.39 13.62
N GLU A 56 15.17 5.69 13.62
CA GLU A 56 14.40 6.68 14.38
C GLU A 56 13.05 7.02 13.73
N THR A 57 13.02 7.13 12.41
CA THR A 57 11.85 7.63 11.66
C THR A 57 10.98 6.53 11.07
N LYS A 58 11.59 5.43 10.60
CA LYS A 58 10.90 4.30 9.96
C LYS A 58 10.83 3.07 10.85
N GLY A 59 11.13 3.21 12.14
CA GLY A 59 10.98 2.17 13.15
C GLY A 59 9.52 1.82 13.40
N ARG A 60 8.89 1.08 12.48
CA ARG A 60 7.56 0.50 12.70
C ARG A 60 7.72 -0.71 13.63
N PRO A 61 6.86 -0.86 14.65
CA PRO A 61 6.91 -2.03 15.51
C PRO A 61 6.70 -3.27 14.67
N ILE A 62 7.61 -4.24 14.80
CA ILE A 62 7.46 -5.54 14.14
C ILE A 62 6.20 -6.18 14.72
N PRO A 63 5.22 -6.58 13.89
CA PRO A 63 4.00 -7.18 14.38
C PRO A 63 4.29 -8.43 15.21
N SER A 64 3.45 -8.69 16.21
CA SER A 64 3.51 -9.93 16.96
C SER A 64 3.23 -11.14 16.06
N PHE A 65 3.67 -12.32 16.48
CA PHE A 65 3.43 -13.55 15.71
C PHE A 65 1.94 -13.82 15.49
N GLU A 66 1.09 -13.52 16.49
CA GLU A 66 -0.35 -13.66 16.37
C GLU A 66 -0.96 -12.71 15.33
N GLU A 67 -0.47 -11.48 15.23
CA GLU A 67 -0.91 -10.50 14.22
C GLU A 67 -0.49 -10.92 12.81
N MET A 68 0.73 -11.44 12.66
CA MET A 68 1.19 -11.98 11.38
C MET A 68 0.35 -13.18 10.94
N GLN A 69 0.00 -14.07 11.87
CA GLN A 69 -0.86 -15.21 11.56
C GLN A 69 -2.25 -14.76 11.11
N LYS A 70 -2.86 -13.79 11.81
CA LYS A 70 -4.14 -13.19 11.41
C LYS A 70 -4.07 -12.52 10.03
N TYR A 71 -2.93 -11.92 9.67
CA TYR A 71 -2.74 -11.32 8.35
C TYR A 71 -2.73 -12.38 7.24
N VAL A 72 -2.09 -13.53 7.47
CA VAL A 72 -2.05 -14.64 6.51
C VAL A 72 -3.41 -15.35 6.39
N GLU A 73 -4.13 -15.49 7.49
CA GLU A 73 -5.46 -16.12 7.54
C GLU A 73 -6.57 -15.20 7.01
N ARG A 74 -6.30 -13.91 6.80
CA ARG A 74 -7.28 -12.93 6.29
C ARG A 74 -7.71 -13.35 4.88
N ILE A 75 -8.98 -13.68 4.74
CA ILE A 75 -9.57 -13.96 3.42
C ILE A 75 -9.54 -12.69 2.58
N GLU A 76 -8.89 -12.76 1.43
CA GLU A 76 -8.85 -11.67 0.49
C GLU A 76 -10.20 -11.52 -0.20
N THR A 77 -10.87 -10.41 0.11
CA THR A 77 -12.08 -9.94 -0.56
C THR A 77 -11.81 -8.57 -1.18
N PRO A 78 -12.63 -8.11 -2.14
CA PRO A 78 -12.49 -6.75 -2.68
C PRO A 78 -12.53 -5.68 -1.58
N VAL A 79 -13.30 -5.91 -0.52
CA VAL A 79 -13.38 -4.98 0.63
C VAL A 79 -12.05 -4.91 1.36
N THR A 80 -11.44 -6.06 1.71
CA THR A 80 -10.15 -6.07 2.43
C THR A 80 -9.01 -5.50 1.59
N VAL A 81 -9.04 -5.68 0.26
CA VAL A 81 -8.03 -5.08 -0.63
C VAL A 81 -8.23 -3.57 -0.77
N ARG A 82 -9.47 -3.07 -0.75
CA ARG A 82 -9.73 -1.62 -0.70
C ARG A 82 -9.24 -1.00 0.61
N GLU A 83 -9.39 -1.73 1.72
CA GLU A 83 -8.84 -1.31 3.02
C GLU A 83 -7.31 -1.24 2.96
N SER A 84 -6.64 -2.26 2.42
CA SER A 84 -5.17 -2.22 2.30
C SER A 84 -4.66 -1.14 1.35
N ILE A 85 -5.42 -0.78 0.31
CA ILE A 85 -5.11 0.38 -0.55
C ILE A 85 -5.18 1.69 0.25
N LYS A 86 -6.18 1.85 1.12
CA LYS A 86 -6.29 3.04 1.97
C LYS A 86 -5.17 3.10 3.00
N GLU A 87 -4.90 1.98 3.67
CA GLU A 87 -3.77 1.86 4.60
C GLU A 87 -2.47 2.26 3.90
N LEU A 88 -2.21 1.75 2.69
CA LEU A 88 -1.03 2.11 1.91
C LEU A 88 -0.97 3.62 1.55
N GLN A 89 -2.11 4.24 1.27
CA GLN A 89 -2.19 5.69 1.00
C GLN A 89 -1.84 6.51 2.25
N ASP A 90 -2.38 6.10 3.39
CA ASP A 90 -2.12 6.75 4.68
C ASP A 90 -0.65 6.57 5.09
N GLU A 91 -0.09 5.35 4.92
CA GLU A 91 1.33 5.06 5.12
C GLU A 91 2.22 5.96 4.25
N HIS A 92 1.87 6.13 2.97
CA HIS A 92 2.63 6.98 2.06
C HIS A 92 2.60 8.46 2.46
N LEU A 93 1.46 8.96 2.93
CA LEU A 93 1.35 10.34 3.42
C LEU A 93 2.17 10.57 4.69
N GLU A 94 2.18 9.60 5.61
CA GLU A 94 3.00 9.64 6.80
C GLU A 94 4.50 9.65 6.45
N ASP A 95 4.93 8.74 5.57
CA ASP A 95 6.32 8.66 5.14
C ASP A 95 6.77 9.95 4.42
N LEU A 96 5.91 10.57 3.61
CA LEU A 96 6.18 11.87 2.98
C LEU A 96 6.33 12.98 4.01
N LYS A 97 5.46 13.02 5.02
CA LYS A 97 5.53 14.02 6.08
C LYS A 97 6.86 13.93 6.81
N ILE A 98 7.28 12.72 7.20
CA ILE A 98 8.55 12.49 7.88
C ILE A 98 9.73 12.93 7.00
N LEU A 99 9.70 12.58 5.71
CA LEU A 99 10.73 13.00 4.75
C LEU A 99 10.84 14.54 4.70
N TYR A 100 9.72 15.25 4.55
CA TYR A 100 9.74 16.71 4.49
C TYR A 100 10.16 17.35 5.81
N ASP A 101 9.67 16.87 6.95
CA ASP A 101 10.03 17.38 8.27
C ASP A 101 11.55 17.23 8.52
N TYR A 102 12.12 16.10 8.11
CA TYR A 102 13.56 15.84 8.19
C TYR A 102 14.38 16.81 7.34
N HIS A 103 14.10 16.89 6.04
CA HIS A 103 14.85 17.75 5.13
C HIS A 103 14.64 19.24 5.43
N ALA A 104 13.48 19.63 5.97
CA ALA A 104 13.26 20.98 6.47
C ALA A 104 14.13 21.28 7.70
N ALA A 105 14.28 20.31 8.62
CA ALA A 105 15.14 20.47 9.80
C ALA A 105 16.63 20.58 9.40
N GLU A 106 17.11 19.75 8.48
CA GLU A 106 18.46 19.83 7.93
C GLU A 106 18.71 21.20 7.27
N TYR A 107 17.79 21.64 6.41
CA TYR A 107 17.90 22.94 5.76
C TYR A 107 17.99 24.10 6.77
N ILE A 108 17.15 24.08 7.81
CA ILE A 108 17.19 25.12 8.86
C ILE A 108 18.51 25.07 9.62
N GLN A 109 19.03 23.87 9.92
CA GLN A 109 20.29 23.71 10.61
C GLN A 109 21.46 24.23 9.77
N ASP A 110 21.52 23.89 8.49
CA ASP A 110 22.52 24.39 7.54
C ASP A 110 22.51 25.92 7.48
N MET A 111 21.33 26.54 7.46
CA MET A 111 21.21 28.01 7.46
C MET A 111 21.72 28.63 8.77
N LYS A 112 21.51 27.97 9.92
CA LYS A 112 22.05 28.44 11.21
C LYS A 112 23.57 28.29 11.26
N ASP A 113 24.09 27.15 10.82
CA ASP A 113 25.53 26.89 10.79
C ASP A 113 26.23 27.87 9.85
N PHE A 114 25.62 28.18 8.71
CA PHE A 114 26.09 29.24 7.82
C PHE A 114 26.08 30.61 8.50
N TYR A 115 25.00 30.97 9.18
CA TYR A 115 24.91 32.25 9.89
C TYR A 115 26.00 32.39 10.96
N VAL A 116 26.22 31.35 11.76
CA VAL A 116 27.23 31.33 12.84
C VAL A 116 28.67 31.20 12.30
N SER A 117 28.85 30.70 11.07
CA SER A 117 30.18 30.65 10.44
C SER A 117 30.78 32.02 10.14
N ARG A 118 29.97 33.09 10.21
CA ARG A 118 30.42 34.47 10.05
C ARG A 118 30.69 35.11 11.40
N ASP A 119 31.91 35.59 11.59
CA ASP A 119 32.27 36.45 12.71
C ASP A 119 31.85 37.90 12.41
N ASP A 120 31.23 38.58 13.38
CA ASP A 120 30.73 39.95 13.24
C ASP A 120 31.88 40.98 13.08
N THR A 121 33.12 40.57 13.28
CA THR A 121 34.35 41.37 13.06
C THR A 121 34.55 41.81 11.61
N VAL A 122 33.76 41.31 10.66
CA VAL A 122 33.75 41.80 9.26
C VAL A 122 33.18 43.22 9.14
N TYR A 123 32.32 43.62 10.08
CA TYR A 123 31.62 44.90 10.03
C TYR A 123 32.35 46.05 10.73
N LEU A 124 33.64 45.89 11.09
CA LEU A 124 34.49 46.95 11.64
C LEU A 124 34.48 48.23 10.76
N GLU A 125 34.84 49.39 11.30
CA GLU A 125 34.88 50.64 10.52
C GLU A 125 35.88 50.55 9.35
N GLU A 126 35.67 51.32 8.28
CA GLU A 126 36.40 51.23 6.99
C GLU A 126 37.95 51.34 7.08
N GLY A 127 38.52 51.70 8.24
CA GLY A 127 39.96 51.73 8.50
C GLY A 127 40.53 50.55 9.30
N GLU A 128 39.67 49.72 9.91
CA GLU A 128 40.07 48.59 10.77
C GLU A 128 39.82 47.22 10.14
N ARG A 129 39.24 47.18 8.93
CA ARG A 129 38.95 45.93 8.22
C ARG A 129 40.21 45.33 7.60
N ASP A 130 40.59 44.14 8.06
CA ASP A 130 41.61 43.34 7.40
C ASP A 130 41.11 42.85 6.02
N GLN A 131 41.80 43.25 4.96
CA GLN A 131 41.47 42.85 3.58
C GLN A 131 41.55 41.33 3.38
N GLN A 132 42.39 40.62 4.15
CA GLN A 132 42.48 39.16 4.07
C GLN A 132 41.22 38.49 4.62
N ILE A 133 40.64 39.06 5.68
CA ILE A 133 39.40 38.60 6.28
C ILE A 133 38.25 38.81 5.30
N ILE A 134 38.12 40.00 4.69
CA ILE A 134 37.10 40.30 3.67
C ILE A 134 37.18 39.30 2.50
N ALA A 135 38.38 39.07 1.95
CA ALA A 135 38.59 38.13 0.86
C ALA A 135 38.32 36.66 1.26
N GLY A 136 38.50 36.32 2.55
CA GLY A 136 38.10 35.04 3.12
C GLY A 136 36.59 34.84 3.07
N TYR A 137 35.82 35.83 3.52
CA TYR A 137 34.36 35.78 3.51
C TYR A 137 33.74 35.77 2.12
N GLN A 138 34.29 36.55 1.18
CA GLN A 138 33.84 36.49 -0.22
C GLN A 138 34.05 35.09 -0.83
N ARG A 139 35.16 34.42 -0.48
CA ARG A 139 35.39 33.03 -0.90
C ARG A 139 34.40 32.06 -0.25
N LEU A 140 34.10 32.23 1.03
CA LEU A 140 33.10 31.46 1.76
C LEU A 140 31.70 31.61 1.15
N GLU A 141 31.30 32.84 0.83
CA GLU A 141 30.02 33.16 0.19
C GLU A 141 29.91 32.60 -1.23
N GLY A 142 31.00 32.64 -2.00
CA GLY A 142 31.07 31.98 -3.30
C GLY A 142 31.03 30.44 -3.23
N LEU A 143 31.58 29.84 -2.18
CA LEU A 143 31.42 28.39 -1.93
C LEU A 143 29.99 28.04 -1.55
N HIS A 144 29.39 28.80 -0.64
CA HIS A 144 28.00 28.60 -0.21
C HIS A 144 27.02 28.77 -1.36
N SER A 145 27.18 29.80 -2.19
CA SER A 145 26.32 30.04 -3.36
C SER A 145 26.37 28.86 -4.35
N ARG A 146 27.55 28.27 -4.55
CA ARG A 146 27.73 27.06 -5.38
C ARG A 146 27.12 25.83 -4.73
N TYR A 147 27.26 25.69 -3.42
CA TYR A 147 26.65 24.61 -2.66
C TYR A 147 25.12 24.67 -2.71
N GLN A 148 24.51 25.85 -2.54
CA GLN A 148 23.07 26.06 -2.68
C GLN A 148 22.56 25.74 -4.09
N GLN A 149 23.29 26.12 -5.13
CA GLN A 149 22.96 25.74 -6.50
C GLN A 149 23.06 24.22 -6.73
N SER A 150 24.07 23.58 -6.11
CA SER A 150 24.22 22.12 -6.14
C SER A 150 23.09 21.40 -5.40
N LEU A 151 22.64 21.91 -4.25
CA LEU A 151 21.51 21.37 -3.50
C LEU A 151 20.24 21.32 -4.37
N VAL A 152 19.93 22.36 -5.14
CA VAL A 152 18.74 22.35 -6.00
C VAL A 152 18.80 21.25 -7.08
N THR A 153 20.00 20.88 -7.53
CA THR A 153 20.19 19.99 -8.68
C THR A 153 20.59 18.56 -8.30
N GLY A 154 21.05 18.35 -7.06
CA GLY A 154 21.56 17.07 -6.54
C GLY A 154 21.19 16.82 -5.08
N SER A 155 20.06 17.36 -4.62
CA SER A 155 19.58 17.09 -3.26
C SER A 155 19.18 15.63 -3.11
N SER A 156 19.72 14.99 -2.06
CA SER A 156 19.28 13.68 -1.57
C SER A 156 17.76 13.59 -1.36
N LEU A 157 17.07 14.71 -1.08
CA LEU A 157 15.61 14.78 -1.01
C LEU A 157 14.93 14.29 -2.28
N ILE A 158 15.45 14.69 -3.45
CA ILE A 158 14.84 14.36 -4.75
C ILE A 158 14.96 12.86 -5.01
N ASP A 159 16.12 12.29 -4.73
CA ASP A 159 16.38 10.86 -4.90
C ASP A 159 15.51 10.03 -3.94
N GLU A 160 15.49 10.39 -2.66
CA GLU A 160 14.68 9.72 -1.63
C GLU A 160 13.17 9.83 -1.91
N PHE A 161 12.70 11.01 -2.34
CA PHE A 161 11.32 11.20 -2.74
C PHE A 161 10.96 10.34 -3.95
N THR A 162 11.85 10.28 -4.94
CA THR A 162 11.62 9.50 -6.17
C THR A 162 11.57 8.01 -5.86
N GLU A 163 12.47 7.52 -5.00
CA GLU A 163 12.48 6.14 -4.52
C GLU A 163 11.18 5.81 -3.78
N LEU A 164 10.81 6.63 -2.78
CA LEU A 164 9.61 6.46 -1.98
C LEU A 164 8.34 6.47 -2.84
N ARG A 165 8.26 7.40 -3.80
CA ARG A 165 7.15 7.47 -4.76
C ARG A 165 7.11 6.23 -5.65
N HIS A 166 8.24 5.78 -6.15
CA HIS A 166 8.31 4.59 -6.99
C HIS A 166 7.83 3.35 -6.24
N THR A 167 8.30 3.13 -5.01
CA THR A 167 7.89 1.98 -4.19
C THR A 167 6.40 2.01 -3.86
N TYR A 168 5.85 3.19 -3.55
CA TYR A 168 4.43 3.37 -3.31
C TYR A 168 3.60 3.02 -4.56
N LEU A 169 3.96 3.58 -5.72
CA LEU A 169 3.22 3.34 -6.97
C LEU A 169 3.28 1.87 -7.41
N ALA A 170 4.43 1.21 -7.24
CA ALA A 170 4.58 -0.21 -7.54
C ALA A 170 3.61 -1.06 -6.71
N ARG A 171 3.60 -0.87 -5.38
CA ARG A 171 2.72 -1.60 -4.46
C ARG A 171 1.24 -1.27 -4.69
N LEU A 172 0.91 -0.01 -4.98
CA LEU A 172 -0.46 0.40 -5.30
C LEU A 172 -0.97 -0.29 -6.57
N LEU A 173 -0.14 -0.37 -7.60
CA LEU A 173 -0.50 -1.00 -8.87
C LEU A 173 -0.78 -2.50 -8.69
N GLU A 174 0.04 -3.19 -7.90
CA GLU A 174 -0.19 -4.60 -7.54
C GLU A 174 -1.55 -4.80 -6.84
N LEU A 175 -1.87 -3.97 -5.85
CA LEU A 175 -3.14 -4.05 -5.13
C LEU A 175 -4.34 -3.74 -6.03
N GLN A 176 -4.21 -2.76 -6.94
CA GLN A 176 -5.26 -2.43 -7.90
C GLN A 176 -5.51 -3.56 -8.88
N GLN A 177 -4.47 -4.21 -9.39
CA GLN A 177 -4.61 -5.40 -10.24
C GLN A 177 -5.33 -6.53 -9.49
N ARG A 178 -4.92 -6.78 -8.24
CA ARG A 178 -5.53 -7.81 -7.40
C ARG A 178 -7.01 -7.55 -7.13
N LEU A 179 -7.37 -6.29 -6.86
CA LEU A 179 -8.76 -5.86 -6.69
C LEU A 179 -9.58 -6.12 -7.95
N GLN A 180 -9.08 -5.72 -9.12
CA GLN A 180 -9.79 -5.96 -10.39
C GLN A 180 -10.00 -7.45 -10.66
N ASP A 181 -9.02 -8.29 -10.35
CA ASP A 181 -9.13 -9.73 -10.55
C ASP A 181 -10.16 -10.37 -9.60
N LEU A 182 -10.23 -9.91 -8.35
CA LEU A 182 -11.25 -10.36 -7.40
C LEU A 182 -12.65 -9.92 -7.84
N GLU A 183 -12.83 -8.66 -8.24
CA GLU A 183 -14.12 -8.16 -8.75
C GLU A 183 -14.58 -8.91 -10.00
N LYS A 184 -13.65 -9.24 -10.92
CA LYS A 184 -13.96 -10.07 -12.10
C LYS A 184 -14.40 -11.48 -11.69
N ARG A 185 -13.74 -12.09 -10.71
CA ARG A 185 -14.10 -13.43 -10.20
C ARG A 185 -15.47 -13.42 -9.53
N GLU A 186 -15.77 -12.42 -8.72
CA GLU A 186 -17.09 -12.26 -8.10
C GLU A 186 -18.17 -12.04 -9.15
N ALA A 187 -17.94 -11.14 -10.12
CA ALA A 187 -18.88 -10.90 -11.21
C ALA A 187 -19.11 -12.16 -12.06
N ALA A 188 -18.06 -12.93 -12.34
CA ALA A 188 -18.18 -14.20 -13.05
C ALA A 188 -18.96 -15.24 -12.23
N ALA A 189 -18.70 -15.37 -10.93
CA ALA A 189 -19.43 -16.25 -10.04
C ALA A 189 -20.92 -15.87 -9.95
N MET A 190 -21.22 -14.58 -9.82
CA MET A 190 -22.59 -14.04 -9.85
C MET A 190 -23.27 -14.31 -11.18
N ARG A 191 -22.56 -14.16 -12.30
CA ARG A 191 -23.10 -14.49 -13.64
C ARG A 191 -23.42 -15.97 -13.78
N VAL A 192 -22.55 -16.86 -13.30
CA VAL A 192 -22.77 -18.31 -13.28
C VAL A 192 -23.95 -18.68 -12.39
N GLN A 193 -24.09 -18.04 -11.22
CA GLN A 193 -25.25 -18.27 -10.35
C GLN A 193 -26.53 -17.76 -11.01
N ALA A 194 -26.53 -16.57 -11.61
CA ALA A 194 -27.67 -15.99 -12.30
C ALA A 194 -28.09 -16.77 -13.56
N SER A 195 -27.17 -17.50 -14.19
CA SER A 195 -27.46 -18.38 -15.33
C SER A 195 -27.97 -19.76 -14.93
N LYS A 196 -27.97 -20.13 -13.64
CA LYS A 196 -28.52 -21.42 -13.19
C LYS A 196 -30.04 -21.32 -13.12
N PHE A 197 -30.72 -22.23 -13.81
CA PHE A 197 -32.16 -22.42 -13.66
C PHE A 197 -32.42 -23.26 -12.38
N PRO A 198 -33.28 -22.81 -11.45
CA PRO A 198 -33.66 -23.60 -10.28
C PRO A 198 -34.25 -24.94 -10.72
N GLN A 199 -34.04 -26.03 -9.97
CA GLN A 199 -34.57 -27.36 -10.32
C GLN A 199 -35.83 -27.71 -9.54
N SER A 200 -36.08 -27.03 -8.41
CA SER A 200 -37.28 -27.22 -7.58
C SER A 200 -37.96 -25.91 -7.21
N VAL A 201 -39.23 -25.98 -6.83
CA VAL A 201 -39.98 -24.83 -6.28
C VAL A 201 -39.35 -24.28 -4.99
N PHE A 202 -38.69 -25.14 -4.19
CA PHE A 202 -37.98 -24.70 -2.99
C PHE A 202 -36.75 -23.85 -3.34
N GLU A 203 -35.93 -24.31 -4.28
CA GLU A 203 -34.77 -23.55 -4.79
C GLU A 203 -35.19 -22.24 -5.46
N LEU A 204 -36.34 -22.23 -6.14
CA LEU A 204 -36.89 -21.01 -6.73
C LEU A 204 -37.23 -19.97 -5.65
N ASN A 205 -37.85 -20.38 -4.55
CA ASN A 205 -38.23 -19.48 -3.45
C ASN A 205 -37.02 -18.96 -2.66
N ASP A 206 -35.94 -19.75 -2.58
CA ASP A 206 -34.67 -19.34 -1.94
C ASP A 206 -33.80 -18.47 -2.86
N SER A 207 -34.05 -18.50 -4.17
CA SER A 207 -33.32 -17.70 -5.15
C SER A 207 -33.61 -16.19 -5.06
N PRO A 208 -32.71 -15.32 -5.56
CA PRO A 208 -32.95 -13.87 -5.61
C PRO A 208 -34.23 -13.52 -6.38
N LYS A 209 -34.92 -12.44 -5.96
CA LYS A 209 -36.18 -11.98 -6.59
C LYS A 209 -36.07 -11.78 -8.12
N GLU A 210 -34.92 -11.34 -8.61
CA GLU A 210 -34.69 -11.18 -10.06
C GLU A 210 -34.72 -12.52 -10.80
N VAL A 211 -34.13 -13.58 -10.21
CA VAL A 211 -34.16 -14.93 -10.76
C VAL A 211 -35.58 -15.48 -10.72
N GLN A 212 -36.31 -15.25 -9.62
CA GLN A 212 -37.72 -15.62 -9.50
C GLN A 212 -38.59 -14.99 -10.59
N GLN A 213 -38.42 -13.69 -10.84
CA GLN A 213 -39.17 -12.98 -11.88
C GLN A 213 -38.83 -13.49 -13.29
N ARG A 214 -37.54 -13.78 -13.57
CA ARG A 214 -37.11 -14.35 -14.85
C ARG A 214 -37.72 -15.74 -15.08
N VAL A 215 -37.66 -16.61 -14.08
CA VAL A 215 -38.23 -17.97 -14.15
C VAL A 215 -39.75 -17.92 -14.27
N ALA A 216 -40.42 -17.04 -13.52
CA ALA A 216 -41.87 -16.85 -13.64
C ALA A 216 -42.27 -16.38 -15.05
N LYS A 217 -41.52 -15.42 -15.62
CA LYS A 217 -41.73 -14.96 -17.00
C LYS A 217 -41.52 -16.09 -18.02
N PHE A 218 -40.54 -16.96 -17.79
CA PHE A 218 -40.30 -18.16 -18.61
C PHE A 218 -41.48 -19.15 -18.55
N LEU A 219 -41.96 -19.48 -17.35
CA LEU A 219 -43.09 -20.40 -17.14
C LEU A 219 -44.41 -19.88 -17.74
N LEU A 220 -44.62 -18.56 -17.73
CA LEU A 220 -45.81 -17.91 -18.30
C LEU A 220 -45.72 -17.65 -19.81
N SER A 221 -44.52 -17.68 -20.38
CA SER A 221 -44.31 -17.42 -21.81
C SER A 221 -44.71 -18.63 -22.67
N GLY A 222 -45.19 -18.37 -23.89
CA GLY A 222 -45.46 -19.43 -24.88
C GLY A 222 -44.18 -20.03 -25.46
N LYS A 223 -44.27 -21.15 -26.20
CA LYS A 223 -43.11 -21.92 -26.73
C LYS A 223 -42.03 -21.06 -27.40
N GLN A 224 -42.41 -20.11 -28.27
CA GLN A 224 -41.45 -19.21 -28.93
C GLN A 224 -40.77 -18.21 -27.96
N GLY A 225 -41.45 -17.83 -26.88
CA GLY A 225 -40.87 -16.97 -25.83
C GLY A 225 -39.93 -17.76 -24.93
N GLN A 226 -40.24 -19.02 -24.68
CA GLN A 226 -39.39 -19.95 -23.93
C GLN A 226 -38.07 -20.20 -24.68
N GLU A 227 -38.11 -20.52 -25.98
CA GLU A 227 -36.90 -20.71 -26.79
C GLU A 227 -35.99 -19.48 -26.80
N LYS A 228 -36.56 -18.27 -26.97
CA LYS A 228 -35.78 -17.03 -26.88
C LYS A 228 -35.11 -16.83 -25.52
N MET A 229 -35.79 -17.18 -24.43
CA MET A 229 -35.23 -17.07 -23.09
C MET A 229 -34.18 -18.17 -22.79
N LEU A 230 -34.31 -19.36 -23.38
CA LEU A 230 -33.26 -20.39 -23.29
C LEU A 230 -31.97 -19.88 -23.94
N ASP A 231 -32.05 -19.24 -25.11
CA ASP A 231 -30.89 -18.68 -25.81
C ASP A 231 -30.31 -17.44 -25.08
N GLU A 232 -31.17 -16.55 -24.57
CA GLU A 232 -30.75 -15.31 -23.89
C GLU A 232 -30.05 -15.57 -22.55
N PHE A 233 -30.55 -16.54 -21.76
CA PHE A 233 -30.01 -16.87 -20.45
C PHE A 233 -29.09 -18.10 -20.45
N GLY A 234 -28.91 -18.76 -21.61
CA GLY A 234 -28.05 -19.93 -21.78
C GLY A 234 -28.54 -21.18 -21.05
N TRP A 235 -29.86 -21.30 -20.85
CA TRP A 235 -30.46 -22.43 -20.14
C TRP A 235 -30.59 -23.64 -21.04
N ALA A 236 -30.25 -24.82 -20.53
CA ALA A 236 -30.48 -26.06 -21.27
C ALA A 236 -31.93 -26.53 -21.06
N TRP A 237 -32.60 -26.97 -22.14
CA TRP A 237 -33.97 -27.50 -22.09
C TRP A 237 -34.17 -28.58 -21.01
N ARG A 238 -33.15 -29.44 -20.82
CA ARG A 238 -33.17 -30.52 -19.80
C ARG A 238 -33.20 -30.00 -18.36
N GLN A 239 -32.64 -28.80 -18.11
CA GLN A 239 -32.64 -28.18 -16.79
C GLN A 239 -34.00 -27.57 -16.45
N THR A 240 -34.73 -27.09 -17.46
CA THR A 240 -36.05 -26.45 -17.28
C THR A 240 -37.21 -27.44 -17.17
N GLU A 241 -37.00 -28.70 -17.59
CA GLU A 241 -38.05 -29.71 -17.71
C GLU A 241 -38.66 -30.13 -16.37
N ALA A 242 -37.84 -30.28 -15.32
CA ALA A 242 -38.31 -30.68 -13.98
C ALA A 242 -39.33 -29.69 -13.42
N LEU A 243 -38.99 -28.40 -13.42
CA LEU A 243 -39.83 -27.34 -12.88
C LEU A 243 -41.04 -27.02 -13.78
N MET A 244 -40.90 -27.17 -15.11
CA MET A 244 -42.04 -27.10 -16.03
C MET A 244 -43.05 -28.22 -15.79
N ASN A 245 -42.57 -29.44 -15.51
CA ASN A 245 -43.44 -30.57 -15.21
C ASN A 245 -44.16 -30.35 -13.89
N GLU A 246 -43.46 -29.98 -12.81
CA GLU A 246 -44.07 -29.62 -11.53
C GLU A 246 -45.12 -28.50 -11.67
N TYR A 247 -44.83 -27.46 -12.46
CA TYR A 247 -45.79 -26.38 -12.72
C TYR A 247 -47.04 -26.90 -13.45
N LYS A 248 -46.89 -27.72 -14.51
CA LYS A 248 -48.03 -28.30 -15.22
C LYS A 248 -48.87 -29.25 -14.35
N THR A 249 -48.22 -29.99 -13.46
CA THR A 249 -48.92 -30.89 -12.51
C THR A 249 -49.71 -30.08 -11.48
N ASN A 250 -49.18 -28.94 -11.02
CA ASN A 250 -49.83 -28.03 -10.08
C ASN A 250 -50.87 -27.10 -10.71
N VAL A 251 -50.81 -26.86 -12.02
CA VAL A 251 -51.85 -26.14 -12.79
C VAL A 251 -52.99 -27.09 -13.23
N SER A 252 -52.74 -28.40 -13.29
CA SER A 252 -53.75 -29.43 -13.64
C SER A 252 -54.76 -29.88 -12.56
N PRO A 253 -54.72 -29.50 -11.25
CA PRO A 253 -55.76 -29.87 -10.30
C PRO A 253 -56.80 -28.74 -10.12
N GLY A 254 -57.13 -28.02 -11.20
CA GLY A 254 -58.03 -26.85 -11.15
C GLY A 254 -59.07 -26.75 -12.26
N MET A 255 -59.21 -27.77 -13.12
CA MET A 255 -60.27 -27.79 -14.14
C MET A 255 -61.42 -28.68 -13.68
N VAL A 256 -62.19 -28.19 -12.72
CA VAL A 256 -63.53 -28.73 -12.43
C VAL A 256 -64.44 -28.25 -13.57
N PRO A 257 -65.01 -29.17 -14.37
CA PRO A 257 -66.01 -28.77 -15.37
C PRO A 257 -67.27 -28.34 -14.63
N LEU A 258 -67.74 -27.11 -14.90
CA LEU A 258 -69.06 -26.67 -14.47
C LEU A 258 -70.12 -27.64 -15.04
N PRO A 259 -70.97 -28.25 -14.21
CA PRO A 259 -72.07 -29.07 -14.70
C PRO A 259 -73.09 -28.16 -15.41
N GLY A 260 -73.65 -28.68 -16.49
CA GLY A 260 -74.40 -27.93 -17.48
C GLY A 260 -75.62 -27.17 -16.96
N THR A 261 -75.93 -26.10 -17.69
CA THR A 261 -77.29 -25.53 -17.73
C THR A 261 -77.77 -25.66 -19.16
N THR A 262 -78.45 -26.78 -19.43
CA THR A 262 -79.46 -26.87 -20.48
C THR A 262 -80.78 -26.38 -19.91
N CYS A 263 -81.50 -25.63 -20.77
CA CYS A 263 -82.85 -25.05 -20.62
C CYS A 263 -82.93 -23.68 -19.95
#